data_AF-B7BHH8-F1
#
_entry.id   AF-B7BHH8-F1
#
_cell.length_a   1.000
_cell.length_b   1.000
_cell.length_c   1.000
_cell.angle_alpha   90.00
_cell.angle_beta   90.00
_cell.angle_gamma   90.00
#
_symmetry.space_group_name_H-M   'P 1'
#
loop_
_entity.id
_entity.type
_entity.pdbx_description
1 polymer ?
#
loop_
_entity_poly.entity_id
_entity_poly.type
_entity_poly.pdbx_seq_one_letter_code
_entity_poly.pdbx_strand_id
1 'polypeptide(L)' 'GTDASVFAVEAVPAIAFNEKDIKGYNFNYGEIWHTERDTYSKSIPEYQEHAATVIAIVTLGVANLDHLLSREGLYK' A
#
# COMPACT_ATOMS: atom_id res chain seq x y z
N GLY A 1 5.20 7.29 8.25
CA GLY A 1 5.23 8.15 7.05
C GLY A 1 5.46 7.28 5.83
N THR A 2 5.25 7.81 4.62
CA THR A 2 5.51 7.10 3.35
C THR A 2 6.18 8.03 2.34
N ASP A 3 7.02 7.47 1.48
CA ASP A 3 7.76 8.21 0.45
C ASP A 3 6.84 8.80 -0.62
N ALA A 4 5.64 8.24 -0.80
CA ALA A 4 4.65 8.76 -1.75
C ALA A 4 4.12 10.16 -1.38
N SER A 5 4.31 10.58 -0.12
CA SER A 5 3.79 11.86 0.39
C SER A 5 4.37 13.09 -0.34
N VAL A 6 5.65 13.06 -0.73
CA VAL A 6 6.26 14.19 -1.44
C VAL A 6 5.67 14.39 -2.85
N PHE A 7 5.19 13.31 -3.47
CA PHE A 7 4.49 13.37 -4.75
C PHE A 7 3.06 13.90 -4.57
N ALA A 8 2.38 13.48 -3.50
CA ALA A 8 1.05 13.98 -3.16
C ALA A 8 1.04 15.50 -2.91
N VAL A 9 2.11 16.05 -2.30
CA VAL A 9 2.27 17.50 -2.12
C VAL A 9 2.29 18.26 -3.45
N GLU A 10 2.81 17.63 -4.51
CA GLU A 10 2.84 18.18 -5.86
C GLU A 10 1.59 17.83 -6.69
N ALA A 11 0.51 17.40 -6.02
CA ALA A 11 -0.74 16.94 -6.63
C ALA A 11 -0.58 15.79 -7.65
N VAL A 12 0.48 14.99 -7.50
CA VAL A 12 0.65 13.75 -8.27
C VAL A 12 -0.21 12.66 -7.62
N PRO A 13 -1.01 11.90 -8.39
CA PRO A 13 -1.79 10.81 -7.85
C PRO A 13 -0.95 9.76 -7.12
N ALA A 14 -1.11 9.71 -5.80
CA ALA A 14 -0.41 8.80 -4.90
C ALA A 14 -1.44 7.99 -4.10
N ILE A 15 -1.93 6.90 -4.71
CA ILE A 15 -3.01 6.07 -4.15
C ILE A 15 -2.40 5.02 -3.21
N ALA A 16 -2.89 4.97 -1.96
CA ALA A 16 -2.51 3.96 -0.99
C ALA A 16 -3.52 2.81 -0.95
N PHE A 17 -3.03 1.60 -0.70
CA PHE A 17 -3.87 0.45 -0.37
C PHE A 17 -4.04 0.33 1.14
N ASN A 18 -5.24 -0.01 1.57
CA ASN A 18 -5.48 -0.35 2.97
C ASN A 18 -5.19 -1.83 3.19
N GLU A 19 -4.44 -2.12 4.24
CA GLU A 19 -4.11 -3.49 4.66
C GLU A 19 -4.93 -3.86 5.88
N LYS A 20 -5.34 -5.13 5.95
CA LYS A 20 -6.08 -5.68 7.09
C LYS A 20 -5.78 -7.16 7.24
N ASP A 21 -5.78 -7.63 8.49
CA ASP A 21 -5.77 -9.05 8.81
C ASP A 21 -7.12 -9.70 8.46
N ILE A 22 -7.31 -10.04 7.18
CA ILE A 22 -8.57 -10.61 6.67
C ILE A 22 -8.79 -12.08 7.04
N LYS A 23 -7.72 -12.82 7.36
CA LYS A 23 -7.76 -14.23 7.79
C LYS A 23 -7.90 -14.37 9.30
N GLY A 24 -7.70 -13.29 10.06
CA GLY A 24 -7.86 -13.28 11.51
C GLY A 24 -6.74 -14.01 12.25
N TYR A 25 -5.49 -13.87 11.79
CA TYR A 25 -4.32 -14.39 12.50
C TYR A 25 -3.95 -13.60 13.76
N ASN A 26 -4.82 -12.66 14.16
CA ASN A 26 -4.62 -11.76 15.27
C ASN A 26 -3.34 -10.91 15.05
N PHE A 27 -3.12 -10.50 13.81
CA PHE A 27 -2.01 -9.63 13.46
C PHE A 27 -2.35 -8.19 13.88
N ASN A 28 -1.43 -7.57 14.61
CA ASN A 28 -1.54 -6.18 15.06
C ASN A 28 -0.30 -5.39 14.65
N TYR A 29 -0.44 -4.48 13.70
CA TYR A 29 0.65 -3.61 13.24
C TYR A 29 1.24 -2.77 14.37
N GLY A 30 0.40 -2.24 15.28
CA GLY A 30 0.85 -1.40 16.39
C GLY A 30 1.64 -2.15 17.47
N GLU A 31 1.57 -3.49 17.50
CA GLU A 31 2.42 -4.31 18.38
C GLU A 31 3.87 -4.39 17.85
N ILE A 32 4.04 -4.37 16.53
CA ILE A 32 5.34 -4.62 15.90
C ILE A 32 6.03 -3.32 15.48
N TRP A 33 5.28 -2.33 15.01
CA TRP A 33 5.81 -1.12 14.40
C TRP A 33 6.75 -0.37 15.36
N HIS A 34 7.99 -0.15 14.91
CA HIS A 34 9.05 0.50 15.70
C HIS A 34 9.38 -0.22 17.02
N THR A 35 9.31 -1.55 17.05
CA THR A 35 9.71 -2.37 18.20
C THR A 35 10.66 -3.48 17.78
N GLU A 36 11.31 -4.13 18.75
CA GLU A 36 12.12 -5.34 18.52
C GLU A 36 11.28 -6.57 18.09
N ARG A 37 9.94 -6.47 18.15
CA ARG A 37 9.03 -7.54 17.73
C ARG A 37 8.83 -7.56 16.22
N ASP A 38 9.24 -6.53 15.51
CA ASP A 38 9.27 -6.48 14.05
C ASP A 38 10.35 -7.42 13.50
N THR A 39 9.98 -8.68 13.39
CA THR A 39 10.86 -9.77 12.97
C THR A 39 10.26 -10.49 11.78
N TYR A 40 11.08 -11.23 11.04
CA TYR A 40 10.63 -11.98 9.87
C TYR A 40 9.44 -12.91 10.15
N SER A 41 9.33 -13.46 11.36
CA SER A 41 8.19 -14.32 11.76
C SER A 41 6.83 -13.61 11.73
N LYS A 42 6.81 -12.28 11.73
CA LYS A 42 5.60 -11.46 11.61
C LYS A 42 5.18 -11.23 10.15
N SER A 43 6.04 -11.57 9.18
CA SER A 43 5.70 -11.52 7.75
C SER A 43 4.84 -12.72 7.37
N ILE A 44 3.58 -12.48 7.04
CA ILE A 44 2.62 -13.53 6.65
C ILE A 44 2.74 -13.77 5.14
N PRO A 45 3.22 -14.94 4.68
CA PRO A 45 3.55 -15.15 3.26
C PRO A 45 2.37 -14.96 2.30
N GLU A 46 1.17 -15.44 2.66
CA GLU A 46 0.00 -15.28 1.81
C GLU A 46 -0.48 -13.83 1.70
N TYR A 47 -0.21 -12.99 2.71
CA TYR A 47 -0.52 -11.56 2.65
C TYR A 47 0.46 -10.83 1.73
N GLN A 48 1.73 -11.21 1.76
CA GLN A 48 2.73 -10.68 0.83
C GLN A 48 2.40 -11.06 -0.61
N GLU A 49 2.05 -12.32 -0.87
CA GLU A 49 1.65 -12.80 -2.19
C GLU A 49 0.41 -12.04 -2.71
N HIS A 50 -0.60 -11.87 -1.86
CA HIS A 50 -1.81 -11.14 -2.21
C HIS A 50 -1.53 -9.67 -2.51
N ALA A 51 -0.78 -8.98 -1.64
CA ALA A 51 -0.41 -7.58 -1.82
C ALA A 51 0.41 -7.39 -3.11
N ALA A 52 1.41 -8.25 -3.35
CA ALA A 52 2.22 -8.22 -4.56
C ALA A 52 1.35 -8.41 -5.82
N THR A 53 0.42 -9.36 -5.79
CA THR A 53 -0.50 -9.63 -6.90
C THR A 53 -1.40 -8.42 -7.19
N VAL A 54 -2.00 -7.83 -6.15
CA VAL A 54 -2.87 -6.65 -6.30
C VAL A 54 -2.08 -5.46 -6.85
N ILE A 55 -0.89 -5.18 -6.31
CA ILE A 55 -0.02 -4.11 -6.81
C ILE A 55 0.32 -4.34 -8.28
N ALA A 56 0.70 -5.57 -8.66
CA ALA A 56 1.06 -5.89 -10.05
C ALA A 56 -0.11 -5.65 -11.01
N ILE A 57 -1.31 -6.13 -10.66
CA ILE A 57 -2.51 -5.96 -11.49
C ILE A 57 -2.89 -4.49 -11.61
N VAL A 58 -2.93 -3.75 -10.51
CA VAL A 58 -3.32 -2.33 -10.53
C VAL A 58 -2.29 -1.49 -11.28
N THR A 59 -1.00 -1.73 -11.05
CA THR A 59 0.08 -1.02 -11.75
C THR A 59 0.03 -1.29 -13.25
N LEU A 60 -0.17 -2.55 -13.65
CA LEU A 60 -0.35 -2.90 -15.05
C LEU A 60 -1.57 -2.20 -15.66
N GLY A 61 -2.70 -2.18 -14.95
CA GLY A 61 -3.90 -1.49 -15.41
C GLY A 61 -3.68 0.01 -15.61
N VAL A 62 -3.13 0.69 -14.60
CA VAL A 62 -2.85 2.14 -14.64
C VAL A 62 -1.84 2.48 -15.73
N ALA A 63 -0.80 1.67 -15.90
CA ALA A 63 0.22 1.89 -16.93
C ALA A 63 -0.31 1.74 -18.37
N ASN A 64 -1.43 1.04 -18.56
CA ASN A 64 -2.05 0.80 -19.86
C ASN A 64 -3.26 1.71 -20.14
N LEU A 65 -3.55 2.69 -19.30
CA LEU A 65 -4.57 3.70 -19.60
C LEU A 65 -4.12 4.57 -20.77
N ASP A 66 -5.06 4.94 -21.64
CA ASP A 66 -4.86 5.88 -22.75
C ASP A 66 -4.87 7.35 -22.31
N HIS A 67 -5.03 7.59 -21.01
CA HIS A 67 -5.10 8.89 -20.38
C HIS A 67 -4.38 8.88 -19.02
N LEU A 68 -4.01 10.07 -18.54
CA LEU A 68 -3.51 10.26 -17.19
C LEU A 68 -4.66 10.29 -16.19
N LEU A 69 -4.41 9.81 -14.97
CA LEU A 69 -5.36 9.98 -13.86
C LEU A 69 -5.59 11.48 -13.58
N SER A 70 -6.84 11.85 -13.31
CA SER A 70 -7.19 13.21 -12.92
C SER A 70 -6.49 13.59 -11.61
N ARG A 71 -6.12 14.87 -11.50
CA ARG A 71 -5.60 15.47 -10.25
C ARG A 71 -6.70 15.97 -9.33
N GLU A 72 -7.95 15.95 -9.79
CA GLU A 72 -9.08 16.48 -9.05
C GLU A 72 -9.29 15.73 -7.74
N GLY A 73 -9.43 16.48 -6.64
CA GLY A 73 -9.63 15.91 -5.31
C GLY A 73 -8.38 15.28 -4.67
N LEU A 74 -7.23 15.31 -5.33
CA LEU A 74 -5.96 14.74 -4.84
C LEU A 74 -5.09 15.75 -4.07
N TYR A 75 -5.53 17.01 -3.97
CA TYR A 75 -4.89 18.06 -3.20
C TYR A 75 -5.91 19.04 -2.61
N LYS A 76 -5.83 19.33 -1.31
CA LYS A 76 -6.52 20.42 -0.60
C LYS A 76 -5.57 21.05 0.41
#